data_AF-A0A660RAH3-F1
#
_entry.id   AF-A0A660RAH3-F1
#
_cell.length_a   1.000
_cell.length_b   1.000
_cell.length_c   1.000
_cell.angle_alpha   90.00
_cell.angle_beta   90.00
_cell.angle_gamma   90.00
#
_symmetry.space_group_name_H-M   'P 1'
#
loop_
_entity.id
_entity.type
_entity.pdbx_description
1 polymer ?
#
loop_
_entity_poly.entity_id
_entity_poly.type
_entity_poly.pdbx_seq_one_letter_code
_entity_poly.pdbx_strand_id
1 'polypeptide(L)'
;RPFAMGGSKYDDELNEMFRKTTKFKRNVAVLSIAPTGSISNIADTSSGLEPNFLLAYTRYMTKADGSREPLIYINRILLEKYGKFFENHLKDELVEKGSLRNLEGIPDEIKKIFVTSHDISPDDHLLMQEAFQRYVDNNISKTINMPNSFTVDDVLDIYLKSLKLNIRGLTVYRDGSLQTQVLTSTRKLKTSEAPKVQFFILDDKHKLRARPRKESLRSVTRKYKRDDGTTYITVSFDDSGEAVEIFVSDGEERSEIIGRLASIALRAGISLDEILEQLRKVKGNYARGVAEEIKKAVDDFVKLWGETVSVDMDAIRIDGTAKTREEIEKFVRANDLKWYNGYYVDQEGNTYCPICLSKNSLVVQEGCVNCMVCGWSKCSVS
;
A
#
# COMPACT_ATOMS: atom_id res chain seq x y z
N ARG A 1 -14.42 -0.85 20.24
CA ARG A 1 -15.55 -1.19 19.35
C ARG A 1 -14.92 -1.66 18.04
N PRO A 2 -15.12 -2.92 17.61
CA PRO A 2 -14.27 -3.47 16.55
C PRO A 2 -14.69 -3.02 15.14
N PHE A 3 -15.86 -2.40 14.98
CA PHE A 3 -16.44 -2.14 13.66
C PHE A 3 -16.93 -0.70 13.55
N ALA A 4 -16.50 -0.09 12.45
CA ALA A 4 -16.83 1.24 11.93
C ALA A 4 -16.40 2.44 12.80
N MET A 5 -15.58 3.29 12.20
CA MET A 5 -15.00 4.51 12.77
C MET A 5 -16.03 5.65 12.82
N GLY A 6 -17.23 5.42 13.36
CA GLY A 6 -18.23 6.47 13.61
C GLY A 6 -18.68 7.28 12.39
N GLY A 7 -18.42 6.77 11.18
CA GLY A 7 -18.67 7.48 9.92
C GLY A 7 -19.84 6.91 9.12
N SER A 8 -20.41 5.78 9.53
CA SER A 8 -21.50 5.15 8.79
C SER A 8 -22.83 5.31 9.50
N LYS A 9 -23.88 5.61 8.71
CA LYS A 9 -25.26 5.69 9.18
C LYS A 9 -25.81 4.37 9.75
N TYR A 10 -25.08 3.26 9.59
CA TYR A 10 -25.46 1.93 10.07
C TYR A 10 -24.73 1.53 11.37
N ASP A 11 -23.85 2.38 11.90
CA ASP A 11 -23.01 2.03 13.03
C ASP A 11 -23.83 1.73 14.29
N ASP A 12 -24.91 2.48 14.51
CA ASP A 12 -25.82 2.28 15.64
C ASP A 12 -26.57 0.95 15.56
N GLU A 13 -27.08 0.59 14.37
CA GLU A 13 -27.78 -0.68 14.11
C GLU A 13 -26.84 -1.88 14.33
N LEU A 14 -25.63 -1.81 13.79
CA LEU A 14 -24.61 -2.84 13.98
C LEU A 14 -24.25 -2.99 15.46
N ASN A 15 -24.05 -1.87 16.16
CA ASN A 15 -23.76 -1.88 17.60
C ASN A 15 -24.90 -2.52 18.41
N GLU A 16 -26.15 -2.25 18.05
CA GLU A 16 -27.32 -2.86 18.70
C GLU A 16 -27.37 -4.37 18.47
N MET A 17 -27.16 -4.83 17.22
CA MET A 17 -27.10 -6.27 16.92
C MET A 17 -25.99 -6.97 17.70
N PHE A 18 -24.80 -6.37 17.78
CA PHE A 18 -23.67 -6.94 18.53
C PHE A 18 -23.96 -7.02 20.02
N ARG A 19 -24.66 -6.02 20.60
CA ARG A 19 -25.10 -6.06 22.01
C ARG A 19 -26.06 -7.22 22.25
N LYS A 20 -27.00 -7.48 21.34
CA LYS A 20 -27.96 -8.59 21.44
C LYS A 20 -27.30 -9.98 21.35
N THR A 21 -26.18 -10.10 20.63
CA THR A 21 -25.47 -11.39 20.40
C THR A 21 -24.42 -11.74 21.46
N THR A 22 -24.30 -10.96 22.54
CA THR A 22 -23.23 -11.08 23.56
C THR A 22 -23.26 -12.32 24.45
N LYS A 23 -24.28 -13.18 24.37
CA LYS A 23 -24.40 -14.34 25.28
C LYS A 23 -23.40 -15.45 24.99
N PHE A 24 -23.03 -15.67 23.71
CA PHE A 24 -22.02 -16.65 23.31
C PHE A 24 -21.26 -16.17 22.06
N LYS A 25 -20.02 -15.70 22.23
CA LYS A 25 -19.16 -15.26 21.12
C LYS A 25 -17.76 -15.86 21.28
N ARG A 26 -17.35 -16.73 20.36
CA ARG A 26 -16.03 -17.39 20.39
C ARG A 26 -14.92 -16.54 19.76
N ASN A 27 -15.24 -15.86 18.65
CA ASN A 27 -14.28 -15.12 17.83
C ASN A 27 -14.63 -13.63 17.83
N VAL A 28 -13.62 -12.76 17.89
CA VAL A 28 -13.81 -11.31 17.93
C VAL A 28 -14.38 -10.75 16.61
N ALA A 29 -13.96 -11.31 15.48
CA ALA A 29 -14.38 -11.05 14.10
C ALA A 29 -14.28 -12.35 13.27
N VAL A 30 -15.06 -12.50 12.19
CA VAL A 30 -15.20 -13.76 11.44
C VAL A 30 -15.34 -13.60 9.91
N LEU A 31 -15.53 -12.40 9.37
CA LEU A 31 -15.80 -12.15 7.95
C LEU A 31 -14.73 -11.25 7.32
N SER A 32 -14.23 -11.63 6.15
CA SER A 32 -13.39 -10.80 5.28
C SER A 32 -13.57 -11.26 3.85
N ILE A 33 -13.32 -10.38 2.87
CA ILE A 33 -13.26 -10.77 1.46
C ILE A 33 -11.83 -10.57 0.97
N ALA A 34 -11.15 -11.69 0.71
CA ALA A 34 -9.78 -11.73 0.24
C ALA A 34 -9.69 -11.63 -1.29
N PRO A 35 -8.51 -11.33 -1.88
CA PRO A 35 -8.32 -11.33 -3.32
C PRO A 35 -8.59 -12.71 -3.96
N THR A 36 -8.29 -13.79 -3.25
CA THR A 36 -8.44 -15.20 -3.70
C THR A 36 -7.71 -15.58 -5.00
N GLY A 37 -6.73 -14.80 -5.47
CA GLY A 37 -6.10 -14.98 -6.78
C GLY A 37 -5.54 -16.37 -7.09
N SER A 38 -5.06 -17.13 -6.10
CA SER A 38 -4.62 -18.52 -6.32
C SER A 38 -5.75 -19.53 -6.14
N ILE A 39 -6.55 -19.40 -5.09
CA ILE A 39 -7.57 -20.39 -4.74
C ILE A 39 -8.81 -20.31 -5.65
N SER A 40 -9.12 -19.15 -6.23
CA SER A 40 -10.20 -19.02 -7.21
C SER A 40 -9.86 -19.73 -8.51
N ASN A 41 -8.57 -19.77 -8.89
CA ASN A 41 -8.10 -20.56 -10.02
C ASN A 41 -8.24 -22.07 -9.76
N ILE A 42 -7.94 -22.53 -8.53
CA ILE A 42 -8.13 -23.94 -8.15
C ILE A 42 -9.62 -24.30 -8.18
N ALA A 43 -10.48 -23.38 -7.73
CA ALA A 43 -11.92 -23.56 -7.70
C ALA A 43 -12.62 -23.29 -9.05
N ASP A 44 -11.88 -22.93 -10.09
CA ASP A 44 -12.39 -22.56 -11.42
C ASP A 44 -13.56 -21.55 -11.37
N THR A 45 -13.40 -20.51 -10.55
CA THR A 45 -14.41 -19.46 -10.32
C THR A 45 -13.80 -18.06 -10.31
N SER A 46 -14.65 -17.03 -10.30
CA SER A 46 -14.22 -15.63 -10.20
C SER A 46 -13.52 -15.33 -8.85
N SER A 47 -12.69 -14.29 -8.85
CA SER A 47 -11.87 -13.94 -7.69
C SER A 47 -12.59 -13.02 -6.69
N GLY A 48 -12.96 -13.54 -5.53
CA GLY A 48 -13.55 -12.76 -4.44
C GLY A 48 -14.84 -12.06 -4.85
N LEU A 49 -14.91 -10.75 -4.60
CA LEU A 49 -16.03 -9.90 -5.06
C LEU A 49 -15.72 -9.13 -6.35
N GLU A 50 -14.55 -9.37 -6.96
CA GLU A 50 -14.15 -8.69 -8.18
C GLU A 50 -15.02 -9.14 -9.37
N PRO A 51 -15.45 -8.22 -10.25
CA PRO A 51 -15.96 -8.62 -11.55
C PRO A 51 -14.83 -9.27 -12.36
N ASN A 52 -15.18 -10.17 -13.29
CA ASN A 52 -14.18 -10.78 -14.16
C ASN A 52 -13.38 -9.69 -14.89
N PHE A 53 -12.05 -9.76 -14.80
CA PHE A 53 -11.17 -8.78 -15.45
C PHE A 53 -11.29 -8.86 -16.98
N LEU A 54 -11.28 -10.07 -17.52
CA LEU A 54 -11.51 -10.39 -18.92
C LEU A 54 -12.43 -11.62 -19.00
N LEU A 55 -13.32 -11.64 -19.99
CA LEU A 55 -14.18 -12.80 -20.27
C LEU A 55 -13.48 -13.84 -21.15
N ALA A 56 -12.50 -13.43 -21.93
CA ALA A 56 -11.62 -14.32 -22.68
C ALA A 56 -10.19 -13.79 -22.64
N TYR A 57 -9.22 -14.67 -22.40
CA TYR A 57 -7.81 -14.30 -22.33
C TYR A 57 -6.91 -15.52 -22.61
N THR A 58 -5.67 -15.27 -23.02
CA THR A 58 -4.67 -16.33 -23.23
C THR A 58 -3.82 -16.49 -21.99
N ARG A 59 -3.76 -17.72 -21.44
CA ARG A 59 -2.74 -18.13 -20.46
C ARG A 59 -1.65 -18.90 -21.18
N TYR A 60 -0.43 -18.82 -20.67
CA TYR A 60 0.68 -19.61 -21.19
C TYR A 60 1.00 -20.74 -20.22
N MET A 61 0.93 -21.98 -20.71
CA MET A 61 1.37 -23.15 -19.96
C MET A 61 2.81 -23.49 -20.36
N THR A 62 3.69 -23.58 -19.38
CA THR A 62 5.06 -24.04 -19.61
C THR A 62 5.05 -25.57 -19.72
N LYS A 63 5.42 -26.10 -20.88
CA LYS A 63 5.61 -27.53 -21.10
C LYS A 63 6.90 -28.00 -20.42
N ALA A 64 7.02 -29.32 -20.24
CA ALA A 64 8.19 -29.95 -19.63
C ALA A 64 9.50 -29.66 -20.39
N ASP A 65 9.41 -29.32 -21.67
CA ASP A 65 10.53 -28.92 -22.54
C ASP A 65 10.89 -27.42 -22.44
N GLY A 66 10.20 -26.66 -21.59
CA GLY A 66 10.40 -25.22 -21.41
C GLY A 66 9.70 -24.34 -22.45
N SER A 67 9.03 -24.92 -23.46
CA SER A 67 8.22 -24.18 -24.42
C SER A 67 6.91 -23.70 -23.77
N ARG A 68 6.37 -22.57 -24.25
CA ARG A 68 5.10 -22.01 -23.77
C ARG A 68 3.99 -22.30 -24.77
N GLU A 69 2.94 -22.98 -24.32
CA GLU A 69 1.74 -23.21 -25.12
C GLU A 69 0.64 -22.21 -24.72
N PRO A 70 0.07 -21.47 -25.69
CA PRO A 70 -1.06 -20.60 -25.43
C PRO A 70 -2.34 -21.43 -25.22
N LEU A 71 -2.98 -21.24 -24.07
CA LEU A 71 -4.29 -21.78 -23.74
C LEU A 71 -5.30 -20.62 -23.68
N ILE A 72 -6.30 -20.66 -24.55
CA ILE A 72 -7.38 -19.68 -24.55
C ILE A 72 -8.39 -20.08 -23.47
N TYR A 73 -8.55 -19.21 -22.49
CA TYR A 73 -9.60 -19.30 -21.49
C TYR A 73 -10.78 -18.44 -21.93
N ILE A 74 -12.00 -18.95 -21.77
CA ILE A 74 -13.25 -18.21 -21.96
C ILE A 74 -14.13 -18.49 -20.73
N ASN A 75 -14.83 -17.47 -20.24
CA ASN A 75 -15.76 -17.60 -19.14
C ASN A 75 -16.79 -18.72 -19.44
N ARG A 76 -16.82 -19.71 -18.55
CA ARG A 76 -17.64 -20.91 -18.73
C ARG A 76 -19.14 -20.61 -18.86
N ILE A 77 -19.67 -19.69 -18.05
CA ILE A 77 -21.10 -19.33 -18.05
C ILE A 77 -21.48 -18.67 -19.37
N LEU A 78 -20.61 -17.81 -19.91
CA LEU A 78 -20.81 -17.19 -21.22
C LEU A 78 -20.86 -18.26 -22.32
N LEU A 79 -19.92 -19.21 -22.29
CA LEU A 79 -19.85 -20.28 -23.28
C LEU A 79 -21.03 -21.26 -23.19
N GLU A 80 -21.45 -21.66 -21.99
CA GLU A 80 -22.57 -22.59 -21.80
C GLU A 80 -23.90 -21.98 -22.23
N LYS A 81 -24.16 -20.72 -21.90
CA LYS A 81 -25.44 -20.06 -22.24
C LYS A 81 -25.49 -19.49 -23.65
N TYR A 82 -24.37 -18.99 -24.15
CA TYR A 82 -24.32 -18.20 -25.38
C TYR A 82 -23.25 -18.69 -26.37
N GLY A 83 -22.65 -19.86 -26.17
CA GLY A 83 -21.56 -20.38 -26.99
C GLY A 83 -21.85 -20.43 -28.49
N LYS A 84 -23.12 -20.58 -28.89
CA LYS A 84 -23.56 -20.52 -30.30
C LYS A 84 -23.27 -19.16 -30.96
N PHE A 85 -23.33 -18.07 -30.21
CA PHE A 85 -22.95 -16.73 -30.69
C PHE A 85 -21.44 -16.59 -30.89
N PHE A 86 -20.64 -17.46 -30.27
CA PHE A 86 -19.18 -17.43 -30.28
C PHE A 86 -18.58 -18.55 -31.15
N GLU A 87 -19.32 -19.07 -32.13
CA GLU A 87 -18.83 -20.14 -33.02
C GLU A 87 -17.75 -19.67 -34.02
N ASN A 88 -17.54 -18.35 -34.21
CA ASN A 88 -16.63 -17.73 -35.21
C ASN A 88 -15.64 -16.67 -34.63
N HIS A 89 -15.08 -15.82 -35.51
CA HIS A 89 -14.22 -14.62 -35.29
C HIS A 89 -14.53 -13.75 -34.06
N LEU A 90 -15.76 -13.81 -33.55
CA LEU A 90 -16.18 -13.14 -32.31
C LEU A 90 -15.37 -13.56 -31.08
N LYS A 91 -14.81 -14.78 -31.06
CA LYS A 91 -13.87 -15.21 -30.00
C LYS A 91 -12.56 -14.42 -30.05
N ASP A 92 -11.98 -14.31 -31.24
CA ASP A 92 -10.72 -13.59 -31.44
C ASP A 92 -10.92 -12.09 -31.18
N GLU A 93 -12.04 -11.54 -31.65
CA GLU A 93 -12.41 -10.15 -31.34
C GLU A 93 -12.66 -9.91 -29.84
N LEU A 94 -13.23 -10.88 -29.11
CA LEU A 94 -13.42 -10.75 -27.66
C LEU A 94 -12.08 -10.77 -26.92
N VAL A 95 -11.13 -11.61 -27.34
CA VAL A 95 -9.77 -11.62 -26.78
C VAL A 95 -9.03 -10.31 -27.10
N GLU A 96 -9.21 -9.79 -28.31
CA GLU A 96 -8.58 -8.53 -28.75
C GLU A 96 -9.17 -7.29 -28.09
N LYS A 97 -10.50 -7.17 -28.02
CA LYS A 97 -11.17 -5.99 -27.47
C LYS A 97 -11.32 -6.06 -25.95
N GLY A 98 -11.30 -7.27 -25.37
CA GLY A 98 -11.40 -7.53 -23.94
C GLY A 98 -12.79 -7.31 -23.32
N SER A 99 -13.79 -6.90 -24.10
CA SER A 99 -15.17 -6.63 -23.64
C SER A 99 -16.19 -6.93 -24.74
N LEU A 100 -17.39 -7.33 -24.34
CA LEU A 100 -18.52 -7.56 -25.25
C LEU A 100 -19.23 -6.27 -25.68
N ARG A 101 -19.02 -5.14 -24.99
CA ARG A 101 -19.79 -3.90 -25.26
C ARG A 101 -19.70 -3.43 -26.71
N ASN A 102 -18.50 -3.50 -27.28
CA ASN A 102 -18.18 -2.99 -28.62
C ASN A 102 -18.16 -4.10 -29.70
N LEU A 103 -18.77 -5.27 -29.42
CA LEU A 103 -18.94 -6.33 -30.42
C LEU A 103 -20.29 -6.19 -31.11
N GLU A 104 -20.27 -6.20 -32.43
CA GLU A 104 -21.47 -6.27 -33.26
C GLU A 104 -22.04 -7.71 -33.26
N GLY A 105 -23.34 -7.86 -33.46
CA GLY A 105 -24.00 -9.18 -33.48
C GLY A 105 -24.30 -9.80 -32.11
N ILE A 106 -23.91 -9.16 -31.01
CA ILE A 106 -24.27 -9.59 -29.64
C ILE A 106 -25.46 -8.75 -29.12
N PRO A 107 -26.58 -9.38 -28.72
CA PRO A 107 -27.70 -8.68 -28.08
C PRO A 107 -27.30 -7.83 -26.87
N ASP A 108 -27.91 -6.66 -26.72
CA ASP A 108 -27.61 -5.72 -25.63
C ASP A 108 -27.87 -6.29 -24.23
N GLU A 109 -28.83 -7.20 -24.11
CA GLU A 109 -29.11 -7.88 -22.83
C GLU A 109 -27.89 -8.69 -22.36
N ILE A 110 -27.21 -9.39 -23.28
CA ILE A 110 -26.00 -10.16 -22.98
C ILE A 110 -24.87 -9.20 -22.58
N LYS A 111 -24.71 -8.09 -23.32
CA LYS A 111 -23.70 -7.06 -23.02
C LYS A 111 -23.89 -6.44 -21.64
N LYS A 112 -25.13 -6.30 -21.17
CA LYS A 112 -25.45 -5.77 -19.84
C LYS A 112 -25.12 -6.77 -18.71
N ILE A 113 -25.23 -8.07 -18.98
CA ILE A 113 -24.96 -9.13 -17.99
C ILE A 113 -23.45 -9.40 -17.88
N PHE A 114 -22.78 -9.57 -19.02
CA PHE A 114 -21.37 -9.95 -19.08
C PHE A 114 -20.48 -8.73 -19.22
N VAL A 115 -20.49 -7.91 -18.17
CA VAL A 115 -19.58 -6.78 -18.01
C VAL A 115 -18.25 -7.22 -17.42
N THR A 116 -17.17 -6.60 -17.88
CA THR A 116 -15.81 -6.76 -17.31
C THR A 116 -15.47 -5.66 -16.33
N SER A 117 -14.34 -5.80 -15.64
CA SER A 117 -13.81 -4.76 -14.75
C SER A 117 -13.71 -3.39 -15.41
N HIS A 118 -13.36 -3.30 -16.70
CA HIS A 118 -13.23 -2.01 -17.40
C HIS A 118 -14.56 -1.47 -17.95
N ASP A 119 -15.61 -2.28 -17.97
CA ASP A 119 -16.95 -1.83 -18.35
C ASP A 119 -17.70 -1.17 -17.19
N ILE A 120 -17.27 -1.44 -15.96
CA ILE A 120 -17.91 -0.96 -14.74
C ILE A 120 -17.28 0.37 -14.34
N SER A 121 -18.11 1.34 -13.94
CA SER A 121 -17.60 2.65 -13.53
C SER A 121 -16.84 2.56 -12.19
N PRO A 122 -15.85 3.45 -11.94
CA PRO A 122 -15.19 3.53 -10.64
C PRO A 122 -16.17 3.74 -9.47
N ASP A 123 -17.23 4.53 -9.69
CA ASP A 123 -18.28 4.77 -8.70
C ASP A 123 -19.08 3.48 -8.40
N ASP A 124 -19.42 2.68 -9.42
CA ASP A 124 -20.10 1.39 -9.21
C ASP A 124 -19.20 0.39 -8.47
N HIS A 125 -17.89 0.40 -8.75
CA HIS A 125 -16.93 -0.40 -8.00
C HIS A 125 -16.90 -0.01 -6.51
N LEU A 126 -16.89 1.29 -6.21
CA LEU A 126 -16.95 1.80 -4.84
C LEU A 126 -18.25 1.41 -4.13
N LEU A 127 -19.39 1.60 -4.79
CA LEU A 127 -20.71 1.26 -4.23
C LEU A 127 -20.85 -0.23 -3.96
N MET A 128 -20.28 -1.09 -4.82
CA MET A 128 -20.21 -2.52 -4.58
C MET A 128 -19.37 -2.85 -3.34
N GLN A 129 -18.21 -2.20 -3.17
CA GLN A 129 -17.39 -2.38 -1.98
C GLN A 129 -18.14 -1.96 -0.72
N GLU A 130 -18.85 -0.83 -0.76
CA GLU A 130 -19.66 -0.35 0.36
C GLU A 130 -20.78 -1.36 0.69
N ALA A 131 -21.49 -1.87 -0.32
CA ALA A 131 -22.58 -2.82 -0.13
C ALA A 131 -22.14 -4.06 0.66
N PHE A 132 -20.97 -4.61 0.36
CA PHE A 132 -20.39 -5.72 1.12
C PHE A 132 -19.85 -5.28 2.48
N GLN A 133 -19.15 -4.14 2.56
CA GLN A 133 -18.48 -3.71 3.79
C GLN A 133 -19.47 -3.46 4.95
N ARG A 134 -20.73 -3.14 4.65
CA ARG A 134 -21.84 -3.04 5.63
C ARG A 134 -22.03 -4.31 6.48
N TYR A 135 -21.70 -5.48 5.92
CA TYR A 135 -21.89 -6.78 6.57
C TYR A 135 -20.57 -7.52 6.84
N VAL A 136 -19.43 -6.92 6.51
CA VAL A 136 -18.11 -7.50 6.72
C VAL A 136 -17.46 -6.86 7.94
N ASP A 137 -17.02 -7.70 8.85
CA ASP A 137 -16.51 -7.28 10.14
C ASP A 137 -15.00 -7.01 10.08
N ASN A 138 -14.20 -7.67 9.25
CA ASN A 138 -12.86 -7.19 8.91
C ASN A 138 -12.90 -6.24 7.68
N ASN A 139 -11.83 -6.24 6.89
CA ASN A 139 -11.72 -5.42 5.68
C ASN A 139 -11.97 -6.25 4.42
N ILE A 140 -12.06 -5.54 3.31
CA ILE A 140 -12.31 -6.07 1.98
C ILE A 140 -11.13 -5.71 1.07
N SER A 141 -10.62 -6.70 0.33
CA SER A 141 -9.74 -6.46 -0.81
C SER A 141 -10.58 -6.15 -2.04
N LYS A 142 -10.54 -4.89 -2.50
CA LYS A 142 -11.22 -4.48 -3.73
C LYS A 142 -10.38 -3.47 -4.51
N THR A 143 -10.24 -3.72 -5.81
CA THR A 143 -9.58 -2.84 -6.77
C THR A 143 -10.61 -1.96 -7.47
N ILE A 144 -10.48 -0.64 -7.40
CA ILE A 144 -11.26 0.30 -8.19
C ILE A 144 -10.52 0.50 -9.52
N ASN A 145 -10.98 -0.23 -10.55
CA ASN A 145 -10.41 -0.10 -11.89
C ASN A 145 -10.84 1.22 -12.52
N MET A 146 -9.90 1.91 -13.13
CA MET A 146 -10.12 3.21 -13.75
C MET A 146 -9.67 3.20 -15.22
N PRO A 147 -10.39 3.89 -16.11
CA PRO A 147 -9.96 4.11 -17.47
C PRO A 147 -8.58 4.78 -17.56
N ASN A 148 -7.84 4.50 -18.62
CA ASN A 148 -6.54 5.12 -18.88
C ASN A 148 -6.61 6.66 -18.94
N SER A 149 -7.76 7.22 -19.37
CA SER A 149 -7.97 8.67 -19.49
C SER A 149 -8.13 9.41 -18.16
N PHE A 150 -8.21 8.70 -17.02
CA PHE A 150 -8.35 9.33 -15.70
C PHE A 150 -7.11 10.15 -15.33
N THR A 151 -7.36 11.36 -14.85
CA THR A 151 -6.37 12.29 -14.32
C THR A 151 -6.14 12.08 -12.82
N VAL A 152 -5.15 12.80 -12.26
CA VAL A 152 -4.91 12.80 -10.81
C VAL A 152 -6.13 13.37 -10.05
N ASP A 153 -6.79 14.39 -10.60
CA ASP A 153 -7.97 14.99 -9.98
C ASP A 153 -9.16 14.04 -9.98
N ASP A 154 -9.32 13.21 -11.02
CA ASP A 154 -10.35 12.16 -11.05
C ASP A 154 -10.09 11.09 -9.97
N VAL A 155 -8.82 10.74 -9.73
CA VAL A 155 -8.44 9.82 -8.65
C VAL A 155 -8.72 10.45 -7.28
N LEU A 156 -8.44 11.75 -7.12
CA LEU A 156 -8.74 12.48 -5.89
C LEU A 156 -10.25 12.51 -5.62
N ASP A 157 -11.08 12.74 -6.64
CA ASP A 157 -12.55 12.68 -6.49
C ASP A 157 -13.01 11.31 -5.98
N ILE A 158 -12.42 10.21 -6.47
CA ILE A 158 -12.69 8.86 -5.97
C ILE A 158 -12.31 8.73 -4.49
N TYR A 159 -11.20 9.32 -4.06
CA TYR A 159 -10.82 9.34 -2.64
C TYR A 159 -11.84 10.12 -1.81
N LEU A 160 -12.22 11.33 -2.24
CA LEU A 160 -13.21 12.18 -1.56
C LEU A 160 -14.59 11.54 -1.48
N LYS A 161 -15.02 10.82 -2.53
CA LYS A 161 -16.26 10.02 -2.52
C LYS A 161 -16.15 8.87 -1.53
N SER A 162 -15.02 8.17 -1.51
CA SER A 162 -14.84 7.01 -0.63
C SER A 162 -14.89 7.35 0.86
N LEU A 163 -14.42 8.54 1.26
CA LEU A 163 -14.54 9.06 2.63
C LEU A 163 -15.99 9.23 3.10
N LYS A 164 -16.95 9.36 2.17
CA LYS A 164 -18.38 9.49 2.47
C LYS A 164 -19.10 8.13 2.54
N LEU A 165 -18.41 7.03 2.22
CA LEU A 165 -18.96 5.68 2.18
C LEU A 165 -18.51 4.86 3.39
N ASN A 166 -19.23 3.78 3.69
CA ASN A 166 -18.83 2.82 4.72
C ASN A 166 -17.73 1.85 4.25
N ILE A 167 -16.68 2.35 3.59
CA ILE A 167 -15.52 1.52 3.23
C ILE A 167 -14.34 1.81 4.15
N ARG A 168 -13.46 0.82 4.36
CA ARG A 168 -12.36 0.89 5.35
C ARG A 168 -10.97 1.00 4.74
N GLY A 169 -10.91 1.03 3.42
CA GLY A 169 -9.69 1.04 2.64
C GLY A 169 -10.03 1.01 1.16
N LEU A 170 -9.08 1.40 0.32
CA LEU A 170 -9.28 1.56 -1.10
C LEU A 170 -7.98 1.19 -1.82
N THR A 171 -8.09 0.44 -2.90
CA THR A 171 -6.99 0.21 -3.85
C THR A 171 -7.45 0.68 -5.23
N VAL A 172 -6.64 1.47 -5.92
CA VAL A 172 -6.95 1.95 -7.28
C VAL A 172 -6.00 1.34 -8.29
N TYR A 173 -6.52 1.05 -9.48
CA TYR A 173 -5.71 0.63 -10.63
C TYR A 173 -6.19 1.38 -11.88
N ARG A 174 -5.35 2.28 -12.39
CA ARG A 174 -5.61 2.98 -13.65
C ARG A 174 -5.06 2.18 -14.80
N ASP A 175 -5.89 1.86 -15.78
CA ASP A 175 -5.47 1.07 -16.93
C ASP A 175 -4.28 1.73 -17.65
N GLY A 176 -3.32 0.92 -18.09
CA GLY A 176 -2.07 1.38 -18.68
C GLY A 176 -1.09 2.11 -17.75
N SER A 177 -1.31 2.13 -16.42
CA SER A 177 -0.36 2.72 -15.47
C SER A 177 0.95 1.93 -15.30
N LEU A 178 0.95 0.64 -15.66
CA LEU A 178 2.10 -0.26 -15.62
C LEU A 178 2.36 -0.86 -17.01
N GLN A 179 3.65 -1.08 -17.35
CA GLN A 179 4.03 -1.65 -18.66
C GLN A 179 3.64 -3.13 -18.83
N THR A 180 3.63 -3.90 -17.74
CA THR A 180 3.35 -5.34 -17.75
C THR A 180 2.05 -5.62 -17.02
N GLN A 181 1.06 -6.10 -17.75
CA GLN A 181 -0.19 -6.65 -17.19
C GLN A 181 -0.08 -8.17 -17.13
N VAL A 182 -0.52 -8.77 -16.03
CA VAL A 182 -0.47 -10.24 -15.83
C VAL A 182 -1.51 -10.96 -16.68
N LEU A 183 -2.65 -10.29 -16.94
CA LEU A 183 -3.69 -10.74 -17.86
C LEU A 183 -3.64 -9.85 -19.11
N THR A 184 -3.12 -10.39 -20.20
CA THR A 184 -2.95 -9.64 -21.43
C THR A 184 -4.15 -9.88 -22.33
N SER A 185 -4.92 -8.82 -22.60
CA SER A 185 -5.64 -8.72 -23.87
C SER A 185 -4.60 -8.43 -24.97
N THR A 186 -4.81 -8.91 -26.20
CA THR A 186 -3.89 -8.61 -27.33
C THR A 186 -3.83 -7.12 -27.67
N ARG A 187 -4.65 -6.28 -27.04
CA ARG A 187 -4.62 -4.82 -27.13
C ARG A 187 -3.30 -4.24 -26.62
N LYS A 188 -2.45 -3.77 -27.55
CA LYS A 188 -1.25 -2.99 -27.23
C LYS A 188 -1.64 -1.59 -26.73
N LEU A 189 -1.74 -1.40 -25.42
CA LEU A 189 -1.74 -0.06 -24.83
C LEU A 189 -0.36 0.57 -25.04
N LYS A 190 -0.30 1.86 -25.41
CA LYS A 190 0.95 2.62 -25.48
C LYS A 190 1.47 2.86 -24.06
N THR A 191 2.20 1.89 -23.51
CA THR A 191 2.79 1.95 -22.17
C THR A 191 4.26 2.33 -22.19
N SER A 192 4.83 2.75 -23.33
CA SER A 192 6.27 3.02 -23.50
C SER A 192 6.84 4.03 -22.50
N GLU A 193 6.01 4.94 -21.98
CA GLU A 193 6.38 5.97 -20.99
C GLU A 193 6.03 5.58 -19.55
N ALA A 194 5.28 4.49 -19.33
CA ALA A 194 4.95 4.01 -17.98
C ALA A 194 6.18 3.37 -17.32
N PRO A 195 6.37 3.49 -15.99
CA PRO A 195 7.53 2.90 -15.32
C PRO A 195 7.56 1.38 -15.49
N LYS A 196 8.72 0.83 -15.89
CA LYS A 196 9.01 -0.60 -15.81
C LYS A 196 9.20 -0.98 -14.34
N VAL A 197 8.12 -1.30 -13.65
CA VAL A 197 8.21 -1.93 -12.33
C VAL A 197 8.45 -3.42 -12.55
N GLN A 198 9.69 -3.81 -12.80
CA GLN A 198 10.09 -5.22 -12.72
C GLN A 198 10.30 -5.55 -11.24
N PHE A 199 9.35 -6.27 -10.66
CA PHE A 199 9.45 -6.74 -9.27
C PHE A 199 10.71 -7.61 -9.04
N PHE A 200 11.27 -8.20 -10.10
CA PHE A 200 12.53 -8.98 -10.07
C PHE A 200 13.35 -8.73 -11.35
N ILE A 201 14.66 -8.50 -11.23
CA ILE A 201 15.58 -8.52 -12.38
C ILE A 201 15.92 -9.98 -12.67
N LEU A 202 15.26 -10.54 -13.68
CA LEU A 202 15.56 -11.87 -14.21
C LEU A 202 16.52 -11.70 -15.40
N ASP A 203 17.63 -12.44 -15.39
CA ASP A 203 18.50 -12.50 -16.59
C ASP A 203 17.92 -13.40 -17.68
N ASP A 204 18.60 -13.48 -18.83
CA ASP A 204 18.17 -14.27 -20.00
C ASP A 204 17.98 -15.77 -19.69
N LYS A 205 18.44 -16.23 -18.51
CA LYS A 205 18.29 -17.60 -17.98
C LYS A 205 17.30 -17.70 -16.82
N HIS A 206 16.47 -16.68 -16.60
CA HIS A 206 15.48 -16.60 -15.52
C HIS A 206 16.09 -16.73 -14.11
N LYS A 207 17.35 -16.32 -13.93
CA LYS A 207 17.97 -16.26 -12.59
C LYS A 207 17.80 -14.87 -11.99
N LEU A 208 17.44 -14.83 -10.70
CA LEU A 208 17.40 -13.61 -9.89
C LEU A 208 18.80 -12.97 -9.90
N ARG A 209 18.91 -11.77 -10.47
CA ARG A 209 20.10 -10.94 -10.33
C ARG A 209 19.88 -9.87 -9.29
N ALA A 210 20.92 -9.69 -8.48
CA ALA A 210 21.01 -8.60 -7.54
C ALA A 210 20.86 -7.25 -8.27
N ARG A 211 19.97 -6.38 -7.77
CA ARG A 211 19.78 -5.02 -8.27
C ARG A 211 21.12 -4.26 -8.37
N PRO A 212 21.32 -3.47 -9.45
CA PRO A 212 22.50 -2.63 -9.58
C PRO A 212 22.50 -1.55 -8.49
N ARG A 213 23.70 -1.23 -7.98
CA ARG A 213 23.89 -0.25 -6.90
C ARG A 213 24.11 1.15 -7.46
N LYS A 214 23.71 2.16 -6.70
CA LYS A 214 24.14 3.55 -6.92
C LYS A 214 25.62 3.72 -6.53
N GLU A 215 26.23 4.79 -7.00
CA GLU A 215 27.61 5.13 -6.64
C GLU A 215 27.76 5.56 -5.18
N SER A 216 26.72 6.16 -4.59
CA SER A 216 26.69 6.59 -3.19
C SER A 216 25.41 6.12 -2.48
N LEU A 217 25.55 5.69 -1.23
CA LEU A 217 24.44 5.27 -0.35
C LEU A 217 24.60 5.93 1.03
N ARG A 218 23.48 6.08 1.74
CA ARG A 218 23.51 6.46 3.17
C ARG A 218 23.70 5.19 4.00
N SER A 219 24.56 5.22 5.00
CA SER A 219 24.88 4.02 5.79
C SER A 219 25.05 4.30 7.27
N VAL A 220 24.59 3.38 8.12
CA VAL A 220 24.90 3.36 9.56
C VAL A 220 25.95 2.30 9.83
N THR A 221 27.02 2.67 10.54
CA THR A 221 27.99 1.72 11.07
C THR A 221 27.86 1.58 12.58
N ARG A 222 27.69 0.35 13.07
CA ARG A 222 27.64 0.01 14.50
C ARG A 222 28.79 -0.89 14.89
N LYS A 223 29.21 -0.76 16.15
CA LYS A 223 30.31 -1.52 16.75
C LYS A 223 29.75 -2.60 17.67
N TYR A 224 29.98 -3.85 17.33
CA TYR A 224 29.67 -5.00 18.18
C TYR A 224 30.93 -5.44 18.95
N LYS A 225 30.99 -5.14 20.25
CA LYS A 225 32.07 -5.60 21.12
C LYS A 225 31.77 -6.99 21.65
N ARG A 226 32.74 -7.90 21.51
CA ARG A 226 32.74 -9.24 22.10
C ARG A 226 33.98 -9.42 22.95
N ASP A 227 34.01 -10.51 23.70
CA ASP A 227 35.17 -10.87 24.53
C ASP A 227 36.41 -11.20 23.67
N ASP A 228 36.21 -11.67 22.44
CA ASP A 228 37.25 -12.10 21.50
C ASP A 228 37.65 -11.04 20.46
N GLY A 229 36.99 -9.86 20.46
CA GLY A 229 37.28 -8.83 19.49
C GLY A 229 36.12 -7.87 19.23
N THR A 230 36.24 -7.10 18.15
CA THR A 230 35.22 -6.14 17.71
C THR A 230 34.82 -6.43 16.28
N THR A 231 33.52 -6.48 16.02
CA THR A 231 32.97 -6.48 14.67
C THR A 231 32.32 -5.14 14.33
N TYR A 232 32.64 -4.61 13.16
CA TYR A 232 31.98 -3.44 12.58
C TYR A 232 30.91 -3.90 11.61
N ILE A 233 29.71 -3.37 11.78
CA ILE A 233 28.53 -3.73 11.00
C ILE A 233 28.03 -2.45 10.34
N THR A 234 28.10 -2.38 9.02
CA THR A 234 27.62 -1.24 8.24
C THR A 234 26.40 -1.67 7.44
N VAL A 235 25.28 -1.00 7.64
CA VAL A 235 24.06 -1.20 6.86
C VAL A 235 23.86 0.02 5.97
N SER A 236 23.74 -0.19 4.67
CA SER A 236 23.50 0.85 3.67
C SER A 236 22.06 0.80 3.18
N PHE A 237 21.50 1.98 2.92
CA PHE A 237 20.10 2.20 2.59
C PHE A 237 19.97 2.96 1.27
N ASP A 238 18.92 2.66 0.52
CA ASP A 238 18.56 3.42 -0.66
C ASP A 238 17.75 4.69 -0.32
N ASP A 239 17.34 5.43 -1.36
CA ASP A 239 16.57 6.66 -1.20
C ASP A 239 15.19 6.44 -0.55
N SER A 240 14.66 5.20 -0.61
CA SER A 240 13.38 4.84 0.02
C SER A 240 13.53 4.43 1.48
N GLY A 241 14.77 4.35 1.98
CA GLY A 241 15.07 3.91 3.33
C GLY A 241 15.09 2.39 3.49
N GLU A 242 15.05 1.63 2.40
CA GLU A 242 15.20 0.18 2.43
C GLU A 242 16.68 -0.20 2.52
N ALA A 243 17.00 -1.21 3.34
CA ALA A 243 18.35 -1.74 3.46
C ALA A 243 18.73 -2.49 2.17
N VAL A 244 19.83 -2.08 1.54
CA VAL A 244 20.30 -2.66 0.26
C VAL A 244 21.65 -3.35 0.38
N GLU A 245 22.43 -3.06 1.42
CA GLU A 245 23.77 -3.65 1.59
C GLU A 245 24.11 -3.78 3.08
N ILE A 246 24.81 -4.86 3.44
CA ILE A 246 25.30 -5.10 4.79
C ILE A 246 26.77 -5.52 4.69
N PHE A 247 27.65 -4.75 5.31
CA PHE A 247 29.04 -5.12 5.53
C PHE A 247 29.24 -5.56 6.98
N VAL A 248 29.91 -6.68 7.17
CA VAL A 248 30.32 -7.17 8.48
C VAL A 248 31.82 -7.40 8.40
N SER A 249 32.59 -6.75 9.27
CA SER A 249 34.05 -6.80 9.25
C SER A 249 34.61 -6.91 10.66
N ASP A 250 35.32 -7.99 10.93
CA ASP A 250 36.20 -8.16 12.09
C ASP A 250 37.57 -8.70 11.73
N GLY A 251 37.91 -8.70 10.44
CA GLY A 251 39.16 -9.26 9.92
C GLY A 251 39.12 -10.79 9.74
N GLU A 252 38.01 -11.46 10.04
CA GLU A 252 37.85 -12.90 9.82
C GLU A 252 36.93 -13.22 8.63
N GLU A 253 37.21 -14.35 7.95
CA GLU A 253 36.46 -14.82 6.78
C GLU A 253 34.96 -14.96 7.03
N ARG A 254 34.58 -15.39 8.25
CA ARG A 254 33.19 -15.55 8.66
C ARG A 254 32.38 -14.25 8.56
N SER A 255 32.99 -13.12 8.89
CA SER A 255 32.34 -11.80 8.81
C SER A 255 32.09 -11.40 7.36
N GLU A 256 33.09 -11.57 6.51
CA GLU A 256 32.98 -11.28 5.08
C GLU A 256 31.92 -12.13 4.39
N ILE A 257 31.85 -13.42 4.71
CA ILE A 257 30.83 -14.33 4.14
C ILE A 257 29.43 -13.84 4.48
N ILE A 258 29.18 -13.49 5.76
CA ILE A 258 27.87 -13.00 6.21
C ILE A 258 27.50 -11.70 5.47
N GLY A 259 28.41 -10.72 5.43
CA GLY A 259 28.14 -9.44 4.77
C GLY A 259 27.87 -9.59 3.27
N ARG A 260 28.71 -10.37 2.56
CA ARG A 260 28.58 -10.56 1.10
C ARG A 260 27.28 -11.28 0.74
N LEU A 261 26.93 -12.36 1.45
CA LEU A 261 25.71 -13.11 1.17
C LEU A 261 24.45 -12.31 1.54
N ALA A 262 24.45 -11.61 2.67
CA ALA A 262 23.34 -10.74 3.06
C ALA A 262 23.12 -9.62 2.04
N SER A 263 24.19 -9.01 1.54
CA SER A 263 24.13 -7.97 0.51
C SER A 263 23.61 -8.47 -0.84
N ILE A 264 23.91 -9.72 -1.21
CA ILE A 264 23.34 -10.34 -2.41
C ILE A 264 21.85 -10.65 -2.20
N ALA A 265 21.48 -11.18 -1.03
CA ALA A 265 20.11 -11.51 -0.68
C ALA A 265 19.20 -10.28 -0.71
N LEU A 266 19.59 -9.18 -0.06
CA LEU A 266 18.85 -7.92 -0.07
C LEU A 266 18.62 -7.42 -1.50
N ARG A 267 19.70 -7.38 -2.31
CA ARG A 267 19.59 -6.92 -3.70
C ARG A 267 18.82 -7.89 -4.60
N ALA A 268 18.67 -9.15 -4.22
CA ALA A 268 17.81 -10.12 -4.90
C ALA A 268 16.32 -9.99 -4.49
N GLY A 269 15.98 -9.09 -3.57
CA GLY A 269 14.62 -8.84 -3.10
C GLY A 269 14.19 -9.68 -1.91
N ILE A 270 15.13 -10.34 -1.21
CA ILE A 270 14.86 -11.00 0.07
C ILE A 270 14.72 -9.93 1.14
N SER A 271 13.69 -10.03 1.98
CA SER A 271 13.44 -9.04 3.02
C SER A 271 14.53 -9.07 4.10
N LEU A 272 14.83 -7.90 4.70
CA LEU A 272 15.79 -7.82 5.79
C LEU A 272 15.38 -8.72 6.97
N ASP A 273 14.09 -8.78 7.29
CA ASP A 273 13.57 -9.60 8.39
C ASP A 273 13.84 -11.09 8.18
N GLU A 274 13.71 -11.61 6.97
CA GLU A 274 14.07 -13.00 6.64
C GLU A 274 15.56 -13.26 6.87
N ILE A 275 16.43 -12.33 6.46
CA ILE A 275 17.88 -12.44 6.68
C ILE A 275 18.19 -12.44 8.19
N LEU A 276 17.58 -11.54 8.96
CA LEU A 276 17.74 -11.47 10.41
C LEU A 276 17.25 -12.75 11.09
N GLU A 277 16.14 -13.32 10.64
CA GLU A 277 15.62 -14.59 11.14
C GLU A 277 16.61 -15.74 10.90
N GLN A 278 17.18 -15.83 9.69
CA GLN A 278 18.19 -16.86 9.38
C GLN A 278 19.45 -16.69 10.22
N LEU A 279 19.95 -15.47 10.41
CA LEU A 279 21.12 -15.21 11.26
C LEU A 279 20.87 -15.61 12.72
N ARG A 280 19.65 -15.41 13.25
CA ARG A 280 19.29 -15.84 14.62
C ARG A 280 19.24 -17.36 14.79
N LYS A 281 18.95 -18.11 13.72
CA LYS A 281 18.91 -19.58 13.68
C LYS A 281 20.29 -20.24 13.65
N VAL A 282 21.33 -19.50 13.27
CA VAL A 282 22.72 -20.00 13.31
C VAL A 282 23.11 -20.32 14.76
N LYS A 283 23.77 -21.46 14.96
CA LYS A 283 24.29 -21.86 16.28
C LYS A 283 25.46 -20.94 16.68
N GLY A 284 25.37 -20.36 17.87
CA GLY A 284 26.40 -19.48 18.44
C GLY A 284 25.93 -18.04 18.64
N ASN A 285 26.69 -17.28 19.42
CA ASN A 285 26.33 -15.90 19.80
C ASN A 285 26.79 -14.85 18.79
N TYR A 286 27.72 -15.21 17.90
CA TYR A 286 28.25 -14.31 16.87
C TYR A 286 27.14 -13.82 15.93
N ALA A 287 26.49 -14.74 15.22
CA ALA A 287 25.50 -14.40 14.19
C ALA A 287 24.24 -13.74 14.78
N ARG A 288 23.85 -14.15 16.00
CA ARG A 288 22.77 -13.52 16.77
C ARG A 288 23.08 -12.07 17.11
N GLY A 289 24.29 -11.80 17.63
CA GLY A 289 24.72 -10.44 17.92
C GLY A 289 24.86 -9.57 16.68
N VAL A 290 25.34 -10.13 15.56
CA VAL A 290 25.33 -9.44 14.26
C VAL A 290 23.90 -9.08 13.85
N ALA A 291 22.94 -10.00 13.96
CA ALA A 291 21.53 -9.71 13.65
C ALA A 291 20.93 -8.61 14.54
N GLU A 292 21.26 -8.59 15.82
CA GLU A 292 20.81 -7.55 16.75
C GLU A 292 21.38 -6.18 16.39
N GLU A 293 22.67 -6.10 16.07
CA GLU A 293 23.29 -4.83 15.70
C GLU A 293 22.88 -4.35 14.30
N ILE A 294 22.59 -5.25 13.35
CA ILE A 294 21.95 -4.88 12.07
C ILE A 294 20.59 -4.23 12.35
N LYS A 295 19.76 -4.84 13.21
CA LYS A 295 18.45 -4.25 13.57
C LYS A 295 18.61 -2.87 14.21
N LYS A 296 19.54 -2.72 15.16
CA LYS A 296 19.82 -1.40 15.76
C LYS A 296 20.36 -0.40 14.76
N ALA A 297 21.10 -0.83 13.73
CA ALA A 297 21.58 0.06 12.67
C ALA A 297 20.44 0.59 11.81
N VAL A 298 19.38 -0.21 11.60
CA VAL A 298 18.12 0.27 10.99
C VAL A 298 17.43 1.28 11.90
N ASP A 299 17.29 0.96 13.20
CA ASP A 299 16.68 1.88 14.16
C ASP A 299 17.44 3.22 14.24
N ASP A 300 18.77 3.18 14.16
CA ASP A 300 19.61 4.36 14.12
C ASP A 300 19.50 5.11 12.80
N PHE A 301 19.36 4.41 11.67
CA PHE A 301 19.14 5.05 10.37
C PHE A 301 17.87 5.88 10.41
N VAL A 302 16.80 5.33 10.98
CA VAL A 302 15.53 6.03 11.23
C VAL A 302 15.71 7.21 12.19
N LYS A 303 16.60 7.14 13.18
CA LYS A 303 16.86 8.28 14.09
C LYS A 303 17.71 9.38 13.46
N LEU A 304 18.70 9.01 12.64
CA LEU A 304 19.71 9.92 12.09
C LEU A 304 19.24 10.58 10.79
N TRP A 305 18.60 9.79 9.93
CA TRP A 305 18.16 10.19 8.59
C TRP A 305 16.70 9.92 8.33
N GLY A 306 15.99 9.31 9.27
CA GLY A 306 14.61 9.72 9.42
C GLY A 306 14.65 11.20 9.78
N GLU A 307 14.25 12.03 8.81
CA GLU A 307 13.23 13.02 9.15
C GLU A 307 12.31 12.38 10.18
N THR A 308 11.87 13.11 11.21
CA THR A 308 10.73 12.62 11.99
C THR A 308 9.48 12.72 11.10
N VAL A 309 9.44 11.94 10.03
CA VAL A 309 8.26 11.26 9.58
C VAL A 309 7.92 10.29 10.71
N SER A 310 7.33 10.84 11.78
CA SER A 310 6.17 10.14 12.29
C SER A 310 5.26 10.00 11.08
N VAL A 311 5.15 8.77 10.57
CA VAL A 311 4.14 8.43 9.59
C VAL A 311 2.80 8.69 10.28
N ASP A 312 2.30 9.91 10.19
CA ASP A 312 0.98 10.03 9.60
C ASP A 312 1.21 9.86 8.10
N MET A 313 0.63 8.79 7.55
CA MET A 313 0.24 8.85 6.16
C MET A 313 -0.67 10.07 6.05
N ASP A 314 -0.13 11.16 5.53
CA ASP A 314 -0.55 11.57 4.20
C ASP A 314 0.57 12.34 3.51
N ALA A 315 0.62 12.13 2.20
CA ALA A 315 1.62 12.56 1.24
C ALA A 315 2.26 13.94 1.52
N ILE A 316 3.53 14.05 1.13
CA ILE A 316 4.31 15.29 1.11
C ILE A 316 3.44 16.50 0.68
N ARG A 317 3.32 17.51 1.55
CA ARG A 317 3.64 18.91 1.22
C ARG A 317 3.83 19.84 2.44
N ILE A 318 4.89 20.62 2.32
CA ILE A 318 5.35 21.84 2.98
C ILE A 318 4.22 22.89 3.08
N ASP A 319 3.87 23.50 4.23
CA ASP A 319 3.43 24.93 4.24
C ASP A 319 3.25 25.67 5.59
N GLY A 320 3.00 25.06 6.74
CA GLY A 320 2.78 25.85 7.97
C GLY A 320 1.58 26.82 7.88
N THR A 321 0.52 26.42 7.16
CA THR A 321 -0.64 27.29 6.87
C THR A 321 -1.49 27.66 8.09
N ALA A 322 -2.01 28.89 8.04
CA ALA A 322 -2.96 29.44 9.00
C ALA A 322 -4.30 28.69 8.96
N LYS A 323 -4.79 28.24 10.12
CA LYS A 323 -6.10 27.58 10.23
C LYS A 323 -7.24 28.60 10.16
N THR A 324 -8.37 28.19 9.62
CA THR A 324 -9.57 29.03 9.58
C THR A 324 -10.17 29.19 10.97
N ARG A 325 -10.94 30.27 11.18
CA ARG A 325 -11.52 30.60 12.49
C ARG A 325 -12.45 29.49 13.02
N GLU A 326 -13.21 28.84 12.15
CA GLU A 326 -14.08 27.72 12.54
C GLU A 326 -13.29 26.47 12.97
N GLU A 327 -12.16 26.18 12.32
CA GLU A 327 -11.28 25.07 12.73
C GLU A 327 -10.63 25.35 14.09
N ILE A 328 -10.22 26.60 14.32
CA ILE A 328 -9.68 27.05 15.60
C ILE A 328 -10.71 26.91 16.71
N GLU A 329 -11.94 27.39 16.50
CA GLU A 329 -13.01 27.33 17.51
C GLU A 329 -13.44 25.89 17.82
N LYS A 330 -13.51 25.01 16.82
CA LYS A 330 -13.80 23.58 17.01
C LYS A 330 -12.69 22.89 17.81
N PHE A 331 -11.43 23.16 17.49
CA PHE A 331 -10.28 22.55 18.17
C PHE A 331 -10.15 23.01 19.62
N VAL A 332 -10.36 24.31 19.87
CA VAL A 332 -10.35 24.91 21.21
C VAL A 332 -11.43 24.32 22.10
N ARG A 333 -12.67 24.17 21.58
CA ARG A 333 -13.76 23.52 22.33
C ARG A 333 -13.52 22.04 22.57
N ALA A 334 -13.00 21.32 21.58
CA ALA A 334 -12.76 19.87 21.70
C ALA A 334 -11.67 19.54 22.74
N ASN A 335 -10.70 20.43 22.94
CA ASN A 335 -9.57 20.23 23.85
C ASN A 335 -9.64 21.12 25.11
N ASP A 336 -10.77 21.79 25.34
CA ASP A 336 -11.01 22.70 26.49
C ASP A 336 -9.88 23.73 26.71
N LEU A 337 -9.38 24.30 25.61
CA LEU A 337 -8.25 25.23 25.67
C LEU A 337 -8.70 26.61 26.15
N LYS A 338 -7.92 27.23 27.03
CA LYS A 338 -8.16 28.59 27.52
C LYS A 338 -7.25 29.58 26.82
N TRP A 339 -7.81 30.73 26.44
CA TRP A 339 -7.02 31.82 25.89
C TRP A 339 -6.21 32.53 26.98
N TYR A 340 -4.90 32.63 26.80
CA TYR A 340 -4.00 33.29 27.72
C TYR A 340 -2.91 34.05 26.96
N ASN A 341 -2.78 35.34 27.24
CA ASN A 341 -1.74 36.22 26.72
C ASN A 341 -1.50 36.14 25.18
N GLY A 342 -2.56 35.92 24.40
CA GLY A 342 -2.49 35.89 22.93
C GLY A 342 -2.30 34.52 22.29
N TYR A 343 -2.33 33.44 23.07
CA TYR A 343 -2.27 32.06 22.60
C TYR A 343 -3.18 31.16 23.44
N TYR A 344 -3.32 29.88 23.08
CA TYR A 344 -4.17 28.93 23.81
C TYR A 344 -3.35 28.06 24.76
N VAL A 345 -3.91 27.67 25.90
CA VAL A 345 -3.27 26.81 26.91
C VAL A 345 -4.25 25.74 27.38
N ASP A 346 -3.79 24.49 27.50
CA ASP A 346 -4.60 23.39 28.05
C ASP A 346 -4.51 23.29 29.58
N GLN A 347 -5.27 22.37 30.18
CA GLN A 347 -5.28 22.16 31.63
C GLN A 347 -3.96 21.61 32.19
N GLU A 348 -3.10 21.05 31.33
CA GLU A 348 -1.78 20.51 31.68
C GLU A 348 -0.66 21.56 31.54
N GLY A 349 -0.99 22.79 31.11
CA GLY A 349 -0.05 23.89 30.94
C GLY A 349 0.68 23.91 29.60
N ASN A 350 0.28 23.07 28.63
CA ASN A 350 0.85 23.11 27.29
C ASN A 350 0.31 24.30 26.50
N THR A 351 1.16 24.92 25.68
CA THR A 351 0.82 26.12 24.91
C THR A 351 0.52 25.79 23.45
N TYR A 352 -0.34 26.56 22.80
CA TYR A 352 -0.81 26.29 21.45
C TYR A 352 -0.85 27.60 20.64
N CYS A 353 -0.25 27.58 19.45
CA CYS A 353 -0.25 28.74 18.55
C CYS A 353 -1.68 29.13 18.16
N PRO A 354 -2.05 30.43 18.19
CA PRO A 354 -3.41 30.87 17.88
C PRO A 354 -3.77 30.79 16.39
N ILE A 355 -2.79 30.62 15.50
CA ILE A 355 -2.99 30.56 14.05
C ILE A 355 -2.91 29.13 13.53
N CYS A 356 -1.88 28.38 13.89
CA CYS A 356 -1.68 27.02 13.37
C CYS A 356 -1.99 25.92 14.38
N LEU A 357 -2.34 26.28 15.63
CA LEU A 357 -2.64 25.35 16.74
C LEU A 357 -1.51 24.39 17.10
N SER A 358 -0.29 24.64 16.65
CA SER A 358 0.86 23.80 16.96
C SER A 358 1.15 23.84 18.47
N LYS A 359 1.11 22.66 19.09
CA LYS A 359 1.37 22.44 20.53
C LYS A 359 2.84 22.67 20.85
N ASN A 360 3.11 23.35 21.96
CA ASN A 360 4.42 23.69 22.52
C ASN A 360 5.42 24.25 21.48
N SER A 361 4.89 24.99 20.50
CA SER A 361 5.66 25.56 19.39
C SER A 361 6.04 27.03 19.60
N LEU A 362 5.62 27.61 20.72
CA LEU A 362 5.80 29.02 21.05
C LEU A 362 7.07 29.23 21.85
N VAL A 363 7.89 30.18 21.41
CA VAL A 363 9.16 30.55 22.06
C VAL A 363 9.13 32.05 22.35
N VAL A 364 9.53 32.42 23.56
CA VAL A 364 9.65 33.83 23.96
C VAL A 364 11.08 34.30 23.67
N GLN A 365 11.22 35.26 22.77
CA GLN A 365 12.50 35.90 22.43
C GLN A 365 12.28 37.42 22.31
N GLU A 366 13.16 38.19 22.96
CA GLU A 366 13.18 39.67 22.88
C GLU A 366 11.84 40.35 23.21
N GLY A 367 11.03 39.79 24.12
CA GLY A 367 9.73 40.35 24.50
C GLY A 367 8.57 39.99 23.54
N CYS A 368 8.84 39.18 22.52
CA CYS A 368 7.87 38.65 21.58
C CYS A 368 7.72 37.14 21.71
N VAL A 369 6.48 36.65 21.53
CA VAL A 369 6.15 35.23 21.46
C VAL A 369 6.10 34.83 19.99
N ASN A 370 6.97 33.91 19.57
CA ASN A 370 7.08 33.44 18.18
C ASN A 370 6.73 31.97 18.06
N CYS A 371 5.97 31.59 17.04
CA CYS A 371 5.70 30.20 16.68
C CYS A 371 6.77 29.69 15.72
N MET A 372 7.49 28.65 16.13
CA MET A 372 8.57 28.04 15.33
C MET A 372 8.07 27.25 14.11
N VAL A 373 6.75 27.05 13.98
CA VAL A 373 6.13 26.25 12.93
C VAL A 373 5.56 27.12 11.80
N CYS A 374 4.76 28.13 12.12
CA CYS A 374 4.12 29.00 11.12
C CYS A 374 4.71 30.42 11.06
N GLY A 375 5.66 30.75 11.94
CA GLY A 375 6.26 32.08 12.00
C GLY A 375 5.37 33.17 12.62
N TRP A 376 4.19 32.81 13.17
CA TRP A 376 3.34 33.78 13.87
C TRP A 376 4.08 34.40 15.06
N SER A 377 4.05 35.72 15.17
CA SER A 377 4.66 36.46 16.27
C SER A 377 3.66 37.40 16.95
N LYS A 378 3.79 37.55 18.26
CA LYS A 378 3.10 38.58 19.03
C LYS A 378 4.04 39.20 20.04
N CYS A 379 4.37 40.46 19.82
CA CYS A 379 5.16 41.25 20.74
C CYS A 379 4.29 41.81 21.86
N SER A 380 4.82 41.75 23.08
CA SER A 380 4.20 42.41 24.23
C SER A 380 4.41 43.91 24.03
N VAL A 381 3.41 44.63 23.53
CA VAL A 381 3.44 46.09 23.56
C VAL A 381 3.22 46.47 25.02
N SER A 382 4.26 46.98 25.69
CA SER A 382 4.11 47.75 26.92
C SER A 382 3.28 49.00 26.66
#